data_AF-A0A920JEH2-F1
#
_entry.id   AF-A0A920JEH2-F1
#
_cell.length_a   1.000
_cell.length_b   1.000
_cell.length_c   1.000
_cell.angle_alpha   90.00
_cell.angle_beta   90.00
_cell.angle_gamma   90.00
#
_symmetry.space_group_name_H-M   'P 1'
#
loop_
_entity.id
_entity.type
_entity.pdbx_description
1 polymer ?
#
loop_
_entity_poly.entity_id
_entity_poly.type
_entity_poly.pdbx_seq_one_letter_code
_entity_poly.pdbx_strand_id
1 'polypeptide(L)' 'MENFVNQVGGDNINLTILMPPEADPHTYEPAPQDAGTIAEADLVFYTGLRYEPAAVVKLLENSACSSEILAEVGERFIQ' A
#
# COMPACT_ATOMS: atom_id res chain seq x y z
N MET A 1 -4.12 -3.78 7.46
CA MET A 1 -2.81 -3.10 7.41
C MET A 1 -2.77 -1.91 8.35
N GLU A 2 -3.67 -0.94 8.18
CA GLU A 2 -3.79 0.30 8.97
C GLU A 2 -3.53 0.13 10.47
N ASN A 3 -4.28 -0.76 11.15
CA ASN A 3 -4.17 -0.91 12.60
C ASN A 3 -2.74 -1.30 13.05
N PHE A 4 -2.07 -2.20 12.33
CA PHE A 4 -0.69 -2.58 12.67
C PHE A 4 0.29 -1.42 12.48
N VAL A 5 0.18 -0.71 11.35
CA VAL A 5 1.06 0.43 11.06
C VAL A 5 0.83 1.55 12.07
N ASN A 6 -0.43 1.85 12.41
CA ASN A 6 -0.79 2.87 13.39
C ASN A 6 -0.32 2.49 14.81
N GLN A 7 -0.47 1.23 15.23
CA GLN A 7 0.02 0.77 16.54
C GLN A 7 1.54 0.90 16.69
N VAL A 8 2.30 0.70 15.61
CA VAL A 8 3.77 0.77 15.64
C VAL A 8 4.27 2.20 15.46
N GLY A 9 3.74 2.95 14.49
CA GLY A 9 4.21 4.29 14.17
C GLY A 9 3.63 5.38 15.08
N GLY A 10 2.36 5.28 15.45
CA GLY A 10 1.63 6.28 16.23
C GLY A 10 1.81 7.69 15.68
N ASP A 11 2.07 8.64 16.56
CA ASP A 11 2.25 10.06 16.21
C ASP A 11 3.56 10.37 15.44
N ASN A 12 4.43 9.38 15.21
CA ASN A 12 5.70 9.59 14.49
C ASN A 12 5.57 9.47 12.97
N ILE A 13 4.39 9.09 12.47
CA ILE A 13 4.13 8.89 11.05
C ILE A 13 2.92 9.70 10.60
N ASN A 14 2.92 10.07 9.32
CA ASN A 14 1.70 10.50 8.66
C ASN A 14 1.13 9.32 7.88
N LEU A 15 0.01 8.76 8.36
CA LEU A 15 -0.58 7.55 7.78
C LEU A 15 -1.71 7.90 6.80
N THR A 16 -1.52 7.54 5.53
CA THR A 16 -2.56 7.61 4.49
C THR A 16 -3.03 6.22 4.12
N ILE A 17 -4.36 6.02 4.10
CA ILE A 17 -4.98 4.76 3.71
C ILE A 17 -5.59 4.91 2.32
N LEU A 18 -5.01 4.22 1.33
CA LEU A 18 -5.55 4.19 -0.02
C LEU A 18 -6.79 3.28 -0.07
N MET A 19 -6.60 1.99 0.25
CA MET A 19 -7.69 1.01 0.32
C MET A 19 -8.28 0.99 1.74
N PRO A 20 -9.47 1.58 1.98
CA PRO A 20 -10.09 1.59 3.30
C PRO A 20 -10.58 0.18 3.70
N PRO A 21 -10.76 -0.10 5.01
CA PRO A 21 -11.18 -1.42 5.49
C PRO A 21 -12.50 -1.94 4.90
N GLU A 22 -13.37 -1.04 4.46
CA GLU A 22 -14.68 -1.38 3.89
C GLU A 22 -14.61 -1.72 2.39
N ALA A 23 -13.49 -1.45 1.72
CA ALA A 23 -13.32 -1.76 0.31
C ALA A 23 -13.13 -3.26 0.06
N ASP A 24 -13.66 -3.76 -1.06
CA ASP A 24 -13.37 -5.10 -1.54
C ASP A 24 -11.95 -5.13 -2.17
N PRO A 25 -11.01 -5.92 -1.64
CA PRO A 25 -9.63 -5.94 -2.12
C PRO A 25 -9.51 -6.51 -3.53
N HIS A 26 -10.49 -7.25 -4.04
CA HIS A 26 -10.45 -7.85 -5.37
C HIS A 26 -11.01 -6.92 -6.46
N THR A 27 -11.74 -5.88 -6.09
CA THR A 27 -12.34 -4.91 -7.03
C THR A 27 -12.00 -3.46 -6.72
N TYR A 28 -11.14 -3.20 -5.74
CA TYR A 28 -10.74 -1.85 -5.37
C TYR A 28 -10.13 -1.10 -6.54
N GLU A 29 -10.60 0.13 -6.75
CA GLU A 29 -10.09 1.04 -7.76
C GLU A 29 -9.55 2.32 -7.07
N PRO A 30 -8.25 2.61 -7.20
CA PRO A 30 -7.65 3.80 -6.62
C PRO A 30 -8.10 5.06 -7.37
N ALA A 31 -8.12 6.19 -6.67
CA ALA A 31 -8.39 7.47 -7.30
C ALA A 31 -7.18 7.92 -8.15
N PRO A 32 -7.38 8.67 -9.25
CA PRO A 32 -6.26 9.17 -10.05
C PRO A 32 -5.22 9.98 -9.26
N GLN A 33 -5.64 10.67 -8.20
CA GLN A 33 -4.77 11.44 -7.31
C GLN A 33 -3.84 10.57 -6.46
N ASP A 34 -4.16 9.29 -6.26
CA ASP A 34 -3.37 8.37 -5.43
C ASP A 34 -1.97 8.16 -6.02
N ALA A 35 -1.80 8.32 -7.34
CA ALA A 35 -0.49 8.29 -7.98
C ALA A 35 0.47 9.36 -7.40
N GLY A 36 -0.05 10.57 -7.14
CA GLY A 36 0.74 11.64 -6.51
C GLY A 36 1.07 11.30 -5.06
N THR A 37 0.09 10.78 -4.31
CA THR A 37 0.29 10.32 -2.93
C THR A 37 1.35 9.23 -2.82
N ILE A 38 1.37 8.27 -3.74
CA ILE A 38 2.37 7.20 -3.79
C ILE A 38 3.76 7.77 -4.13
N ALA A 39 3.84 8.72 -5.07
CA ALA A 39 5.10 9.32 -5.48
C ALA A 39 5.76 10.15 -4.36
N GLU A 40 4.98 10.71 -3.45
CA GLU A 40 5.45 11.48 -2.29
C GLU A 40 5.71 10.62 -1.04
N ALA A 41 5.33 9.34 -1.06
CA ALA A 41 5.43 8.48 0.11
C ALA A 41 6.88 8.03 0.39
N ASP A 42 7.28 8.07 1.66
CA ASP A 42 8.56 7.49 2.11
C ASP A 42 8.53 5.96 2.16
N LEU A 43 7.35 5.37 2.36
CA LEU A 43 7.13 3.92 2.45
C LEU A 43 5.68 3.58 2.13
N VAL A 44 5.47 2.50 1.36
CA VAL A 44 4.16 1.98 1.01
C VAL A 44 4.06 0.52 1.41
N PHE A 45 3.06 0.18 2.21
CA PHE A 45 2.76 -1.21 2.54
C PHE A 45 1.64 -1.76 1.67
N TYR A 46 1.80 -2.98 1.20
CA TYR A 46 0.73 -3.73 0.55
C TYR A 46 0.82 -5.22 0.93
N THR A 47 -0.29 -5.94 0.77
CA THR A 47 -0.40 -7.34 1.17
C THR A 47 0.36 -8.25 0.20
N GLY A 48 0.20 -8.00 -1.11
CA GLY A 48 0.81 -8.83 -2.13
C GLY A 48 0.17 -10.21 -2.23
N LEU A 49 0.89 -11.22 -2.73
CA LEU A 49 0.32 -12.57 -2.98
C LEU A 49 -1.00 -12.57 -3.79
N ARG A 50 -1.16 -11.63 -4.72
CA ARG A 50 -2.40 -11.41 -5.51
C ARG A 50 -3.64 -11.02 -4.67
N TYR A 51 -3.44 -10.46 -3.48
CA TYR A 51 -4.53 -9.92 -2.69
C TYR A 51 -5.15 -8.70 -3.38
N GLU A 52 -4.32 -7.74 -3.78
CA GLU A 52 -4.73 -6.57 -4.55
C GLU A 52 -4.98 -6.91 -6.03
N PRO A 53 -5.82 -6.13 -6.73
CA PRO A 53 -5.98 -6.26 -8.17
C PRO A 53 -4.66 -5.90 -8.86
N ALA A 54 -4.34 -6.59 -9.96
CA ALA A 54 -3.10 -6.34 -10.70
C ALA A 54 -2.93 -4.89 -11.17
N ALA A 55 -4.03 -4.15 -11.37
CA ALA A 55 -4.00 -2.74 -11.70
C ALA A 55 -3.47 -1.87 -10.55
N VAL A 56 -3.79 -2.21 -9.31
CA VAL A 56 -3.30 -1.50 -8.12
C VAL A 56 -1.81 -1.73 -7.95
N VAL A 57 -1.35 -2.99 -8.07
CA VAL A 57 0.08 -3.30 -7.99
C VAL A 57 0.87 -2.52 -9.05
N LYS A 58 0.38 -2.48 -10.29
CA LYS A 58 0.98 -1.66 -11.34
C LYS A 58 0.99 -0.17 -11.01
N LEU A 59 -0.06 0.36 -10.39
CA LEU A 59 -0.07 1.75 -9.96
C LEU A 59 1.04 2.01 -8.94
N LEU A 60 1.21 1.12 -7.96
CA LEU A 60 2.29 1.21 -6.97
C LEU A 60 3.67 1.21 -7.65
N GLU A 61 3.93 0.23 -8.52
CA GLU A 61 5.20 0.09 -9.24
C GLU A 61 5.54 1.29 -10.12
N ASN A 62 4.54 1.88 -10.79
CA ASN A 62 4.76 3.01 -11.70
C ASN A 62 4.82 4.36 -11.00
N SER A 63 4.21 4.50 -9.82
CA SER A 63 4.15 5.77 -9.10
C SER A 63 5.24 5.90 -8.05
N ALA A 64 5.76 4.78 -7.52
CA ALA A 64 6.83 4.79 -6.54
C ALA A 64 8.14 5.33 -7.12
N CYS A 65 8.85 6.14 -6.34
CA CYS A 65 10.15 6.71 -6.75
C CYS A 65 11.25 5.63 -6.87
N SER A 66 11.14 4.55 -6.11
CA SER A 66 12.00 3.37 -6.15
C SER A 66 11.22 2.14 -5.71
N SER A 67 11.58 0.94 -6.16
CA SER A 67 10.99 -0.30 -5.64
C SER A 67 11.34 -0.55 -4.16
N GLU A 68 12.37 0.10 -3.62
CA GLU A 68 12.81 -0.06 -2.23
C GLU A 68 11.80 0.50 -1.21
N ILE A 69 10.91 1.39 -1.62
CA ILE A 69 9.85 1.94 -0.75
C ILE A 69 8.59 1.06 -0.75
N LEU A 70 8.55 -0.01 -1.56
CA LEU A 70 7.41 -0.92 -1.63
C LEU A 70 7.65 -2.10 -0.69
N ALA A 71 6.90 -2.15 0.42
CA ALA A 71 6.96 -3.22 1.41
C ALA A 71 5.80 -4.21 1.24
N GLU A 72 6.07 -5.32 0.55
CA GLU A 72 5.17 -6.47 0.53
C GLU A 72 5.20 -7.21 1.87
N VAL A 73 4.03 -7.41 2.47
CA VAL A 73 3.93 -8.07 3.78
C VAL A 73 3.64 -9.57 3.65
N GLY A 74 2.99 -10.02 2.58
CA GLY A 74 2.59 -11.41 2.39
C GLY A 74 3.73 -12.39 2.09
N GLU A 75 4.79 -11.95 1.41
CA GLU A 75 5.84 -12.86 0.91
C GLU A 75 6.66 -13.58 2.01
N ARG A 76 6.73 -13.03 3.24
CA ARG A 76 7.72 -13.47 4.23
C ARG A 76 7.23 -14.37 5.36
N PHE A 77 5.96 -14.82 5.30
CA PHE A 77 5.37 -15.72 6.31
C PHE A 77 5.33 -17.21 5.90
N ILE A 78 6.00 -17.58 4.79
CA ILE A 78 5.97 -18.95 4.22
C ILE A 78 7.36 -19.65 4.22
N GLN A 79 8.31 -19.18 5.03
CA GLN A 79 9.58 -19.89 5.31
C GLN A 79 9.74 -20.17 6.80
#